data_AF-A7T9G8-F1
#
_entry.id   AF-A7T9G8-F1
#
_cell.length_a   1.000
_cell.length_b   1.000
_cell.length_c   1.000
_cell.angle_alpha   90.00
_cell.angle_beta   90.00
_cell.angle_gamma   90.00
#
_symmetry.space_group_name_H-M   'P 1'
#
loop_
_entity.id
_entity.type
_entity.pdbx_description
1 polymer ?
#
loop_
_entity_poly.entity_id
_entity_poly.type
_entity_poly.pdbx_seq_one_letter_code
_entity_poly.pdbx_strand_id
1 'polypeptide(L)'
;MHFKIEIPEVKTKDTKEGKEKDKDKEKEKEKEKQSEASQEDNTWKPWSHIWPKEKSQEKVKEKATAIPVYNPGGKYCVKVYWMGAWRKVTVDDWMPFDEEGKMLLPASPNEHELWPMLLSKALIKVASLE
;
A
#
# COMPACT_ATOMS: atom_id res chain seq x y z
N MET A 1 12.64 21.87 -6.25
CA MET A 1 13.75 22.60 -5.60
C MET A 1 14.32 21.69 -4.52
N HIS A 2 15.64 21.54 -4.54
CA HIS A 2 16.40 20.57 -3.74
C HIS A 2 16.30 20.87 -2.24
N PHE A 3 16.14 19.84 -1.40
CA PHE A 3 16.36 19.92 0.03
C PHE A 3 17.55 19.02 0.41
N LYS A 4 18.62 19.66 0.90
CA LYS A 4 19.77 19.05 1.60
C LYS A 4 19.94 19.76 2.93
N ILE A 5 20.72 19.12 3.83
CA ILE A 5 21.35 19.59 5.09
C ILE A 5 20.77 18.84 6.31
N GLU A 6 21.50 18.24 7.26
CA GLU A 6 22.92 17.88 7.48
C GLU A 6 22.92 16.97 8.74
N ILE A 7 23.92 16.11 8.91
CA ILE A 7 24.14 15.31 10.13
C ILE A 7 25.19 16.04 11.00
N PRO A 8 25.00 16.17 12.32
CA PRO A 8 26.13 16.42 13.23
C PRO A 8 26.38 15.25 14.21
N GLU A 9 27.67 15.00 14.45
CA GLU A 9 28.27 13.96 15.29
C GLU A 9 28.32 14.27 16.81
N VAL A 10 28.18 13.18 17.58
CA VAL A 10 28.95 12.72 18.78
C VAL A 10 29.16 13.68 19.97
N LYS A 11 28.82 13.19 21.20
CA LYS A 11 29.70 13.24 22.40
C LYS A 11 29.50 12.03 23.34
N THR A 12 30.61 11.60 23.92
CA THR A 12 30.90 10.44 24.78
C THR A 12 30.88 10.77 26.29
N LYS A 13 31.07 9.71 27.12
CA LYS A 13 31.48 9.61 28.56
C LYS A 13 30.35 9.51 29.59
N ASP A 14 30.40 8.70 30.67
CA ASP A 14 31.41 7.80 31.26
C ASP A 14 30.77 7.04 32.46
N THR A 15 31.26 5.82 32.80
CA THR A 15 31.34 5.19 34.17
C THR A 15 30.01 4.63 34.79
N LYS A 16 29.87 3.47 35.48
CA LYS A 16 30.75 2.54 36.22
C LYS A 16 30.06 1.18 36.50
N GLU A 17 30.87 0.11 36.53
CA GLU A 17 30.83 -1.16 37.31
C GLU A 17 29.51 -1.88 37.69
N GLY A 18 29.43 -3.18 37.38
CA GLY A 18 28.53 -4.12 38.07
C GLY A 18 28.42 -5.48 37.37
N LYS A 19 28.94 -6.53 38.01
CA LYS A 19 29.17 -7.87 37.46
C LYS A 19 27.95 -8.77 37.68
N GLU A 20 27.15 -9.01 36.64
CA GLU A 20 26.14 -10.09 36.60
C GLU A 20 26.13 -10.75 35.21
N LYS A 21 27.23 -11.44 34.89
CA LYS A 21 27.34 -12.27 33.69
C LYS A 21 26.57 -13.56 33.93
N ASP A 22 25.43 -13.70 33.24
CA ASP A 22 25.06 -14.91 32.46
C ASP A 22 23.56 -14.98 32.09
N LYS A 23 22.77 -13.91 32.26
CA LYS A 23 21.34 -13.90 31.88
C LYS A 23 20.88 -12.83 30.88
N ASP A 24 21.78 -11.94 30.42
CA ASP A 24 21.43 -10.83 29.52
C ASP A 24 21.84 -11.03 28.06
N LYS A 25 22.62 -12.08 27.75
CA LYS A 25 23.18 -12.28 26.39
C LYS A 25 22.16 -12.76 25.35
N GLU A 26 21.00 -13.25 25.78
CA GLU A 26 19.87 -13.58 24.89
C GLU A 26 18.97 -12.35 24.61
N LYS A 27 18.94 -11.38 25.51
CA LYS A 27 18.01 -10.24 25.43
C LYS A 27 18.52 -9.09 24.54
N GLU A 28 19.83 -9.00 24.32
CA GLU A 28 20.43 -8.04 23.37
C GLU A 28 20.34 -8.52 21.91
N LYS A 29 20.39 -9.83 21.67
CA LYS A 29 20.26 -10.41 20.32
C LYS A 29 18.85 -10.26 19.73
N GLU A 30 17.83 -10.19 20.58
CA GLU A 30 16.46 -9.87 20.17
C GLU A 30 16.24 -8.38 19.92
N LYS A 31 17.00 -7.50 20.59
CA LYS A 31 16.83 -6.05 20.48
C LYS A 31 17.45 -5.47 19.21
N GLU A 32 18.55 -6.05 18.73
CA GLU A 32 19.12 -5.71 17.40
C GLU A 32 18.29 -6.31 16.25
N LYS A 33 17.67 -7.49 16.45
CA LYS A 33 16.75 -8.08 15.46
C LYS A 33 15.40 -7.35 15.37
N GLN A 34 15.08 -6.52 16.36
CA GLN A 34 13.85 -5.72 16.40
C GLN A 34 14.02 -4.28 15.86
N SER A 35 15.23 -3.83 15.53
CA SER A 35 15.43 -2.49 14.94
C SER A 35 15.46 -2.45 13.40
N GLU A 36 15.37 -3.61 12.72
CA GLU A 36 15.34 -3.70 11.24
C GLU A 36 13.92 -3.87 10.64
N ALA A 37 12.87 -3.96 11.46
CA ALA A 37 11.48 -3.96 11.01
C ALA A 37 10.76 -2.78 11.70
N SER A 38 10.53 -1.63 11.10
CA SER A 38 9.80 -1.44 9.85
C SER A 38 10.13 -0.03 9.37
N GLN A 39 11.08 0.14 8.46
CA GLN A 39 11.09 1.35 7.64
C GLN A 39 9.94 1.21 6.65
N GLU A 40 8.84 1.93 6.88
CA GLU A 40 7.76 2.00 5.91
C GLU A 40 8.32 2.58 4.61
N ASP A 41 8.36 1.75 3.57
CA ASP A 41 8.71 2.15 2.22
C ASP A 41 7.65 3.18 1.75
N ASN A 42 8.00 4.47 1.85
CA ASN A 42 7.18 5.60 1.40
C ASN A 42 7.00 5.65 -0.13
N THR A 43 7.45 4.64 -0.86
CA THR A 43 7.18 4.50 -2.29
C THR A 43 5.68 4.31 -2.51
N TRP A 44 5.06 5.28 -3.17
CA TRP A 44 3.65 5.20 -3.51
C TRP A 44 3.40 4.04 -4.48
N LYS A 45 2.44 3.19 -4.11
CA LYS A 45 2.06 1.97 -4.84
C LYS A 45 0.60 2.09 -5.28
N PRO A 46 0.30 2.34 -6.57
CA PRO A 46 -1.06 2.63 -7.04
C PRO A 46 -2.09 1.58 -6.61
N TRP A 47 -1.71 0.31 -6.73
CA TRP A 47 -2.52 -0.85 -6.37
C TRP A 47 -2.87 -0.96 -4.87
N SER A 48 -2.09 -0.36 -3.97
CA SER A 48 -2.34 -0.41 -2.52
C SER A 48 -3.62 0.33 -2.11
N HIS A 49 -4.18 1.13 -3.02
CA HIS A 49 -5.39 1.91 -2.83
C HIS A 49 -6.62 1.21 -3.39
N ILE A 50 -6.54 -0.06 -3.78
CA ILE A 50 -7.63 -0.84 -4.37
C ILE A 50 -7.85 -2.09 -3.53
N TRP A 51 -9.09 -2.34 -3.14
CA TRP A 51 -9.45 -3.53 -2.38
C TRP A 51 -10.78 -4.15 -2.82
N PRO A 52 -10.90 -5.49 -2.78
CA PRO A 52 -12.15 -6.16 -3.09
C PRO A 52 -13.23 -5.78 -2.07
N LYS A 53 -14.44 -5.51 -2.55
CA LYS A 53 -15.61 -5.27 -1.70
C LYS A 53 -16.26 -6.61 -1.38
N GLU A 54 -15.80 -7.25 -0.32
CA GLU A 54 -16.42 -8.46 0.20
C GLU A 54 -17.78 -8.14 0.86
N LYS A 55 -18.70 -9.12 0.85
CA LYS A 55 -19.96 -9.05 1.62
C LYS A 55 -19.79 -9.48 3.09
N SER A 56 -18.60 -9.94 3.47
CA SER A 56 -18.26 -10.49 4.78
C SER A 56 -17.07 -9.71 5.36
N GLN A 57 -17.34 -8.71 6.20
CA GLN A 57 -16.36 -7.73 6.68
C GLN A 57 -15.24 -8.25 7.61
N GLU A 58 -15.04 -9.57 7.76
CA GLU A 58 -14.29 -10.09 8.91
C GLU A 58 -12.89 -10.66 8.61
N LYS A 59 -12.56 -11.11 7.38
CA LYS A 59 -11.40 -12.03 7.21
C LYS A 59 -10.19 -11.56 6.42
N VAL A 60 -10.16 -10.36 5.83
CA VAL A 60 -9.02 -9.93 4.96
C VAL A 60 -8.30 -8.70 5.51
N LYS A 61 -7.97 -8.70 6.81
CA LYS A 61 -7.12 -7.65 7.41
C LYS A 61 -5.64 -8.03 7.54
N GLU A 62 -5.29 -9.29 7.39
CA GLU A 62 -3.90 -9.73 7.48
C GLU A 62 -3.46 -10.33 6.14
N LYS A 63 -2.54 -9.64 5.46
CA LYS A 63 -1.87 -10.04 4.20
C LYS A 63 -2.68 -9.93 2.91
N ALA A 64 -3.32 -8.78 2.67
CA ALA A 64 -3.57 -8.38 1.29
C ALA A 64 -2.23 -7.97 0.64
N THR A 65 -1.54 -8.93 0.02
CA THR A 65 -0.46 -8.63 -0.92
C THR A 65 -0.97 -7.61 -1.92
N ALA A 66 -0.21 -6.54 -2.09
CA ALA A 66 -0.60 -5.29 -2.71
C ALA A 66 -0.82 -5.44 -4.23
N ILE A 67 -1.78 -6.24 -4.67
CA ILE A 67 -2.31 -6.29 -6.03
C ILE A 67 -3.80 -6.56 -5.83
N PRO A 68 -4.73 -5.81 -6.44
CA PRO A 68 -6.14 -6.14 -6.30
C PRO A 68 -6.36 -7.58 -6.79
N VAL A 69 -6.60 -8.45 -5.81
CA VAL A 69 -6.94 -9.85 -6.04
C VAL A 69 -8.33 -9.90 -6.64
N TYR A 70 -8.50 -10.72 -7.67
CA TYR A 70 -9.78 -10.94 -8.30
C TYR A 70 -10.87 -11.26 -7.26
N ASN A 71 -11.96 -10.50 -7.29
CA ASN A 71 -13.16 -10.70 -6.49
C ASN A 71 -14.23 -11.34 -7.38
N PRO A 72 -14.70 -12.57 -7.09
CA PRO A 72 -15.82 -13.18 -7.82
C PRO A 72 -17.11 -12.35 -7.78
N GLY A 73 -17.28 -11.51 -6.76
CA GLY A 73 -18.41 -10.58 -6.67
C GLY A 73 -18.29 -9.36 -7.59
N GLY A 74 -17.17 -9.21 -8.32
CA GLY A 74 -16.91 -8.17 -9.31
C GLY A 74 -16.95 -6.74 -8.78
N LYS A 75 -16.86 -6.54 -7.45
CA LYS A 75 -16.97 -5.20 -6.83
C LYS A 75 -15.71 -4.85 -6.09
N TYR A 76 -15.24 -3.62 -6.28
CA TYR A 76 -14.01 -3.10 -5.72
C TYR A 76 -14.24 -1.71 -5.13
N CYS A 77 -13.43 -1.36 -4.16
CA CYS A 77 -13.34 -0.02 -3.63
C CYS A 77 -11.95 0.53 -3.97
N VAL A 78 -11.92 1.79 -4.43
CA VAL A 78 -10.71 2.50 -4.80
C VAL A 78 -10.63 3.78 -3.96
N LYS A 79 -9.50 4.01 -3.29
CA LYS A 79 -9.20 5.26 -2.59
C LYS A 79 -8.51 6.22 -3.56
N VAL A 80 -9.21 7.25 -4.01
CA VAL A 80 -8.67 8.28 -4.92
C VAL A 80 -8.54 9.61 -4.18
N TYR A 81 -7.48 10.37 -4.48
CA TYR A 81 -7.38 11.76 -4.06
C TYR A 81 -7.91 12.64 -5.17
N TRP A 82 -8.97 13.40 -4.89
CA TRP A 82 -9.65 14.23 -5.89
C TRP A 82 -9.93 15.60 -5.26
N MET A 83 -9.70 16.70 -5.98
CA MET A 83 -10.05 18.07 -5.51
C MET A 83 -9.79 18.35 -4.01
N GLY A 84 -8.60 18.00 -3.51
CA GLY A 84 -8.20 18.29 -2.12
C GLY A 84 -8.70 17.31 -1.04
N ALA A 85 -9.39 16.22 -1.41
CA ALA A 85 -9.88 15.24 -0.44
C ALA A 85 -9.77 13.79 -0.92
N TRP A 86 -9.46 12.88 0.01
CA TRP A 86 -9.52 11.44 -0.21
C TRP A 86 -10.97 10.98 -0.29
N ARG A 87 -11.33 10.24 -1.35
CA ARG A 87 -12.65 9.65 -1.57
C ARG A 87 -12.55 8.15 -1.76
N LYS A 88 -13.54 7.43 -1.24
CA LYS A 88 -13.74 6.00 -1.50
C LYS A 88 -14.76 5.84 -2.62
N VAL A 89 -14.33 5.27 -3.73
CA VAL A 89 -15.16 5.05 -4.92
C VAL A 89 -15.43 3.57 -5.05
N THR A 90 -16.69 3.18 -5.18
CA THR A 90 -17.04 1.78 -5.52
C THR A 90 -17.17 1.65 -7.03
N VAL A 91 -16.45 0.70 -7.62
CA VAL A 91 -16.49 0.34 -9.03
C VAL A 91 -16.67 -1.18 -9.17
N ASP A 92 -17.24 -1.60 -10.28
CA ASP A 92 -17.30 -3.01 -10.69
C ASP A 92 -16.25 -3.32 -11.79
N ASP A 93 -16.07 -4.60 -12.09
CA ASP A 93 -15.11 -5.11 -13.08
C ASP A 93 -15.64 -5.19 -14.52
N TRP A 94 -16.81 -4.64 -14.83
CA TRP A 94 -17.28 -4.57 -16.21
C TRP A 94 -16.58 -3.43 -16.95
N MET A 95 -15.76 -3.76 -17.93
CA MET A 95 -14.96 -2.78 -18.66
C MET A 95 -15.55 -2.49 -20.03
N PRO A 96 -15.40 -1.24 -20.54
CA PRO A 96 -15.81 -0.90 -21.88
C PRO A 96 -14.82 -1.48 -22.91
N PHE A 97 -15.38 -2.05 -23.97
CA PHE A 97 -14.66 -2.55 -25.14
C PHE A 97 -15.23 -1.92 -26.41
N ASP A 98 -14.44 -1.83 -27.48
CA ASP A 98 -14.94 -1.48 -28.82
C ASP A 98 -15.56 -2.70 -29.53
N GLU A 99 -15.99 -2.49 -30.78
CA GLU A 99 -16.63 -3.52 -31.62
C GLU A 99 -15.67 -4.67 -31.93
N GLU A 100 -14.36 -4.39 -31.98
CA GLU A 100 -13.28 -5.35 -32.18
C GLU A 100 -12.86 -6.07 -30.88
N GLY A 101 -13.48 -5.74 -29.74
CA GLY A 101 -13.18 -6.37 -28.45
C GLY A 101 -11.90 -5.85 -27.79
N LYS A 102 -11.43 -4.67 -28.16
CA LYS A 102 -10.27 -4.02 -27.55
C LYS A 102 -10.70 -3.21 -26.32
N MET A 103 -9.93 -3.37 -25.24
CA MET A 103 -10.11 -2.63 -23.99
C MET A 103 -10.00 -1.11 -24.20
N LEU A 104 -11.02 -0.36 -23.78
CA LEU A 104 -11.07 1.11 -23.92
C LEU A 104 -10.52 1.86 -22.70
N LEU A 105 -10.09 1.16 -21.67
CA LEU A 105 -9.41 1.73 -20.51
C LEU A 105 -7.91 1.39 -20.53
N PRO A 106 -7.07 2.20 -19.86
CA PRO A 106 -5.69 1.80 -19.57
C PRO A 106 -5.65 0.42 -18.92
N ALA A 107 -4.89 -0.48 -19.53
CA ALA A 107 -4.67 -1.84 -19.06
C ALA A 107 -3.19 -2.18 -19.09
N SER A 108 -2.79 -3.15 -18.27
CA SER A 108 -1.45 -3.71 -18.29
C SER A 108 -1.35 -4.77 -19.40
N PRO A 109 -0.16 -5.00 -20.00
CA PRO A 109 0.08 -6.19 -20.80
C PRO A 109 -0.11 -7.50 -20.02
N ASN A 110 -0.04 -7.42 -18.68
CA ASN A 110 -0.36 -8.52 -17.80
C ASN A 110 -1.88 -8.58 -17.55
N GLU A 111 -2.54 -9.59 -18.12
CA GLU A 111 -4.00 -9.79 -17.98
C GLU A 111 -4.45 -10.04 -16.53
N HIS A 112 -3.52 -10.45 -15.66
CA HIS A 112 -3.82 -10.64 -14.23
C HIS A 112 -3.83 -9.33 -13.43
N GLU A 113 -3.44 -8.20 -14.04
CA GLU A 113 -3.43 -6.89 -13.40
C GLU A 113 -4.71 -6.11 -13.68
N LEU A 114 -5.68 -6.24 -12.76
CA LEU A 114 -6.93 -5.48 -12.81
C LEU A 114 -6.77 -4.02 -12.38
N TRP A 115 -5.68 -3.70 -11.67
CA TRP A 115 -5.49 -2.40 -11.01
C TRP A 115 -5.52 -1.18 -11.95
N PRO A 116 -4.97 -1.20 -13.17
CA PRO A 116 -4.99 -0.02 -14.04
C PRO A 116 -6.43 0.33 -14.44
N MET A 117 -7.21 -0.69 -14.83
CA MET A 117 -8.59 -0.51 -15.28
C MET A 117 -9.49 -0.06 -14.13
N LEU A 118 -9.37 -0.67 -12.94
CA LEU A 118 -10.13 -0.29 -11.76
C LEU A 118 -9.82 1.15 -11.31
N LEU A 119 -8.55 1.55 -11.34
CA LEU A 119 -8.12 2.91 -11.01
C LEU A 119 -8.67 3.92 -12.02
N SER A 120 -8.51 3.66 -13.31
CA SER A 120 -9.01 4.52 -14.38
C SER A 120 -10.53 4.69 -14.31
N LYS A 121 -11.27 3.59 -14.14
CA LYS A 121 -12.73 3.64 -14.00
C LYS A 121 -13.17 4.44 -12.77
N ALA A 122 -12.44 4.33 -11.66
CA ALA A 122 -12.73 5.12 -10.46
C ALA A 122 -12.50 6.62 -10.66
N LEU A 123 -11.41 7.00 -11.35
CA LEU A 123 -11.11 8.40 -11.69
C LEU A 123 -12.19 8.98 -12.61
N ILE A 124 -12.55 8.28 -13.69
CA ILE A 124 -13.62 8.68 -14.61
C ILE A 124 -14.94 8.85 -13.84
N LYS A 125 -15.29 7.86 -13.00
CA LYS A 125 -16.52 7.91 -12.20
C LYS A 125 -16.57 9.13 -11.30
N VAL A 126 -15.47 9.47 -10.61
CA VAL A 126 -15.44 10.66 -9.75
C VAL A 126 -15.51 11.94 -10.57
N ALA A 127 -14.84 12.01 -11.72
CA ALA A 127 -14.91 13.16 -12.61
C ALA A 127 -16.30 13.37 -13.24
N SER A 128 -17.12 12.32 -13.32
CA SER A 128 -18.46 12.34 -13.93
C SER A 128 -19.60 12.65 -12.94
N LEU A 129 -19.30 12.79 -11.65
CA LEU A 129 -20.29 13.10 -10.60
C LEU A 129 -20.50 14.60 -10.38
N GLU A 130 -19.82 15.43 -11.18
CA GLU A 130 -19.95 16.90 -11.21
C GLU A 130 -20.97 17.33 -12.27
#